data_AF-A0A1Y4LTM4-F1
#
_entry.id   AF-A0A1Y4LTM4-F1
#
_cell.length_a   1.000
_cell.length_b   1.000
_cell.length_c   1.000
_cell.angle_alpha   90.00
_cell.angle_beta   90.00
_cell.angle_gamma   90.00
#
_symmetry.space_group_name_H-M   'P 1'
#
loop_
_entity.id
_entity.type
_entity.pdbx_description
1 polymer ?
#
loop_
_entity_poly.entity_id
_entity_poly.type
_entity_poly.pdbx_seq_one_letter_code
_entity_poly.pdbx_strand_id
1 'polypeptide(L)'
;MFDFLRRLMYGRYGSDALNQFLMVIALVLLIPWFFTHWAIFSILILALIILIYCRMFSRNIYKRSAENQKFLAWFTPIQRKLAGRKMQMQDKAHRYYKCPSCGRTLRVPRGRGRIEITCPHCKRKFTKKT
;
A
#
# COMPACT_ATOMS: atom_id res chain seq x y z
N MET A 1 -7.07 33.49 -7.25
CA MET A 1 -7.09 32.83 -5.92
C MET A 1 -6.12 31.66 -5.83
N PHE A 2 -6.15 30.70 -6.77
CA PHE A 2 -5.26 29.53 -6.75
C PHE A 2 -3.76 29.86 -6.92
N ASP A 3 -3.41 30.97 -7.58
CA ASP A 3 -2.00 31.35 -7.83
C ASP A 3 -1.25 31.81 -6.59
N PHE A 4 -1.94 32.40 -5.61
CA PHE A 4 -1.34 32.78 -4.33
C PHE A 4 -0.95 31.55 -3.51
N LEU A 5 -1.84 30.56 -3.45
CA LEU A 5 -1.60 29.28 -2.79
C LEU A 5 -0.45 28.50 -3.45
N ARG A 6 -0.39 28.51 -4.80
CA ARG A 6 0.72 27.87 -5.54
C ARG A 6 2.07 28.55 -5.28
N ARG A 7 2.12 29.88 -5.25
CA ARG A 7 3.35 30.63 -4.89
C ARG A 7 3.78 30.38 -3.45
N LEU A 8 2.83 30.23 -2.53
CA LEU A 8 3.12 29.91 -1.13
C LEU A 8 3.63 28.46 -0.96
N MET A 9 3.24 27.53 -1.82
CA MET A 9 3.75 26.16 -1.83
C MET A 9 5.03 25.96 -2.66
N TYR A 10 5.47 26.98 -3.41
CA TYR A 10 6.66 26.92 -4.24
C TYR A 10 7.93 26.81 -3.36
N GLY A 11 8.75 25.78 -3.59
CA GLY A 11 9.95 25.51 -2.79
C GLY A 11 9.71 24.84 -1.44
N ARG A 12 8.49 24.33 -1.18
CA ARG A 12 8.18 23.49 -0.01
C ARG A 12 8.02 22.03 -0.43
N TYR A 13 8.21 21.12 0.52
CA TYR A 13 8.24 19.68 0.25
C TYR A 13 6.88 19.13 -0.20
N GLY A 14 5.77 19.63 0.36
CA GLY A 14 4.42 19.25 -0.05
C GLY A 14 3.87 18.02 0.69
N SER A 15 3.04 17.24 -0.01
CA SER A 15 2.36 16.05 0.53
C SER A 15 3.01 14.76 0.02
N ASP A 16 3.52 13.95 0.94
CA ASP A 16 4.23 12.70 0.64
C ASP A 16 3.49 11.44 1.07
N ALA A 17 3.97 10.27 0.62
CA ALA A 17 3.45 8.96 1.01
C ALA A 17 3.44 8.76 2.54
N LEU A 18 4.47 9.25 3.26
CA LEU A 18 4.48 9.22 4.72
C LEU A 18 3.40 10.11 5.34
N ASN A 19 3.17 11.31 4.80
CA ASN A 19 2.10 12.20 5.28
C ASN A 19 0.72 11.59 5.01
N GLN A 20 0.52 10.96 3.84
CA GLN A 20 -0.70 10.23 3.54
C GLN A 20 -0.93 9.06 4.51
N PHE A 21 0.13 8.33 4.87
CA PHE A 21 0.05 7.26 5.86
C PHE A 21 -0.34 7.79 7.25
N LEU A 22 0.27 8.90 7.69
CA LEU A 22 -0.10 9.56 8.95
C LEU A 22 -1.54 10.08 8.95
N MET A 23 -2.03 10.61 7.82
CA MET A 23 -3.43 11.00 7.65
C MET A 23 -4.38 9.81 7.78
N VAL A 24 -4.04 8.66 7.18
CA VAL A 24 -4.85 7.43 7.31
C VAL A 24 -4.86 6.94 8.76
N ILE A 25 -3.71 6.99 9.46
CA ILE A 25 -3.64 6.66 10.88
C ILE A 25 -4.55 7.57 11.70
N ALA A 26 -4.47 8.89 11.48
CA ALA A 26 -5.33 9.85 12.17
C ALA A 26 -6.83 9.57 11.92
N LEU A 27 -7.19 9.18 10.69
CA LEU A 27 -8.56 8.81 10.35
C LEU A 27 -9.02 7.51 11.01
N VAL A 28 -8.14 6.50 11.09
CA VAL A 28 -8.44 5.25 11.80
C VAL A 28 -8.59 5.49 13.30
N LEU A 29 -7.80 6.40 13.88
CA LEU A 29 -7.91 6.82 15.28
C LEU A 29 -9.20 7.58 15.60
N LEU A 30 -9.87 8.18 14.60
CA LEU A 30 -11.18 8.80 14.79
C LEU A 30 -12.28 7.78 15.08
N ILE A 31 -12.18 6.55 14.55
CA ILE A 31 -13.18 5.49 14.74
C ILE A 31 -13.38 5.15 16.23
N PRO A 32 -12.33 4.80 17.01
CA PRO A 32 -12.49 4.56 18.44
C PRO A 32 -12.75 5.84 19.23
N TRP A 33 -12.26 7.00 18.78
CA TRP A 33 -12.59 8.27 19.43
C TRP A 33 -14.10 8.56 19.39
N PHE A 34 -14.77 8.21 18.29
CA PHE A 34 -16.23 8.36 18.17
C PHE A 34 -17.02 7.51 19.19
N PHE A 35 -16.44 6.39 19.64
CA PHE A 35 -17.11 5.49 20.58
C PHE A 35 -16.76 5.82 22.04
N THR A 36 -15.50 6.15 22.31
CA THR A 36 -14.99 6.28 23.68
C THR A 36 -14.94 7.74 24.16
N HIS A 37 -14.88 8.72 23.25
CA HIS A 37 -14.74 10.16 23.52
C HIS A 37 -13.62 10.54 24.52
N TRP A 38 -12.61 9.69 24.70
CA TRP A 38 -11.53 9.96 25.63
C TRP A 38 -10.60 11.07 25.13
N ALA A 39 -10.23 11.96 26.05
CA ALA A 39 -9.35 13.10 25.79
C ALA A 39 -7.98 12.70 25.21
N ILE A 40 -7.49 11.50 25.54
CA ILE A 40 -6.21 10.96 25.09
C ILE A 40 -6.19 10.84 23.56
N PHE A 41 -7.25 10.29 22.95
CA PHE A 41 -7.34 10.13 21.50
C PHE A 41 -7.43 11.48 20.80
N SER A 42 -8.16 12.46 21.35
CA SER A 42 -8.22 13.81 20.78
C SER A 42 -6.87 14.52 20.81
N ILE A 43 -6.11 14.41 21.90
CA ILE A 43 -4.77 15.01 22.00
C ILE A 43 -3.82 14.35 21.00
N LEU A 44 -3.88 13.01 20.87
CA LEU A 44 -3.04 12.26 19.96
C LEU A 44 -3.34 12.61 18.48
N ILE A 45 -4.61 12.72 18.11
CA ILE A 45 -5.02 13.14 16.75
C ILE A 45 -4.55 14.57 16.48
N LEU A 46 -4.73 15.49 17.43
CA LEU A 46 -4.27 16.87 17.29
C LEU A 46 -2.75 16.93 17.10
N ALA A 47 -1.99 16.18 17.90
CA ALA A 47 -0.53 16.11 17.79
C ALA A 47 -0.10 15.55 16.43
N LEU A 48 -0.76 14.51 15.91
CA LEU A 48 -0.52 13.97 14.57
C LEU A 48 -0.76 15.01 13.48
N ILE A 49 -1.88 15.74 13.55
CA ILE A 49 -2.23 16.77 12.58
C ILE A 49 -1.17 17.90 12.59
N ILE A 50 -0.79 18.38 13.78
CA ILE A 50 0.27 19.38 13.92
C ILE A 50 1.58 18.89 13.29
N LEU A 51 1.97 17.65 13.57
CA LEU A 51 3.18 17.04 13.01
C LEU A 51 3.12 17.01 11.47
N ILE A 52 2.00 16.62 10.88
CA ILE A 52 1.80 16.60 9.41
C ILE A 52 1.98 18.01 8.83
N TYR A 53 1.34 19.02 9.42
CA TYR A 53 1.50 20.41 8.97
C TYR A 53 2.95 20.90 9.11
N CYS A 54 3.60 20.66 10.25
CA CYS A 54 5.01 21.00 10.46
C CYS A 54 5.93 20.33 9.42
N ARG A 55 5.64 19.09 9.00
CA ARG A 55 6.37 18.41 7.92
C ARG A 55 6.12 19.05 6.55
N MET A 56 4.86 19.33 6.23
CA MET A 56 4.47 19.95 4.95
C MET A 56 5.10 21.33 4.74
N PHE A 57 5.20 22.12 5.81
CA PHE A 57 5.79 23.46 5.78
C PHE A 57 7.31 23.49 5.97
N SER A 58 7.96 22.33 6.15
CA SER A 58 9.41 22.25 6.31
C SER A 58 10.14 22.66 5.02
N ARG A 59 11.12 23.56 5.12
CA ARG A 59 11.96 24.00 4.00
C ARG A 59 13.08 23.01 3.63
N ASN A 60 13.38 22.04 4.51
CA ASN A 60 14.47 21.09 4.27
C ASN A 60 14.00 19.86 3.48
N ILE A 61 13.87 20.04 2.16
CA ILE A 61 13.38 19.02 1.22
C ILE A 61 14.26 17.76 1.24
N TYR A 62 15.59 17.91 1.30
CA TYR A 62 16.51 16.77 1.22
C TYR A 62 16.38 15.82 2.41
N LYS A 63 16.38 16.35 3.64
CA LYS A 63 16.20 15.52 4.85
C LYS A 63 14.83 14.83 4.86
N ARG A 64 13.77 15.53 4.45
CA ARG A 64 12.41 14.98 4.41
C ARG A 64 12.23 13.92 3.33
N SER A 65 12.87 14.10 2.17
CA SER A 65 12.93 13.10 1.10
C SER A 65 13.64 11.83 1.56
N ALA A 66 14.77 11.94 2.27
CA ALA A 66 15.47 10.78 2.82
C ALA A 66 14.62 10.00 3.84
N GLU A 67 13.87 10.69 4.72
CA GLU A 67 12.91 10.06 5.64
C GLU A 67 11.80 9.32 4.87
N ASN A 68 11.24 9.93 3.84
CA ASN A 68 10.20 9.32 3.01
C ASN A 68 10.71 8.11 2.23
N GLN A 69 11.95 8.16 1.71
CA GLN A 69 12.58 7.03 1.03
C GLN A 69 12.78 5.83 1.97
N LYS A 70 13.21 6.06 3.22
CA LYS A 70 13.31 5.00 4.23
C LYS A 70 11.95 4.37 4.53
N PHE A 71 10.92 5.20 4.66
CA PHE A 71 9.55 4.73 4.84
C PHE A 71 9.06 3.90 3.64
N LEU A 72 9.29 4.38 2.41
CA LEU A 72 8.95 3.65 1.19
C LEU A 72 9.72 2.35 1.07
N ALA A 73 11.01 2.29 1.39
CA ALA A 73 11.77 1.05 1.37
C ALA A 73 11.14 -0.03 2.27
N TRP A 74 10.61 0.37 3.43
CA TRP A 74 9.91 -0.53 4.34
C TRP A 74 8.47 -0.85 3.91
N PHE A 75 7.74 0.12 3.37
CA PHE A 75 6.33 -0.01 3.01
C PHE A 75 6.09 -0.64 1.63
N THR A 76 7.00 -0.43 0.68
CA THR A 76 6.92 -0.95 -0.70
C THR A 76 6.77 -2.48 -0.79
N PRO A 77 7.45 -3.35 -0.02
CA PRO A 77 7.22 -4.80 -0.10
C PRO A 77 5.80 -5.18 0.33
N ILE A 78 5.22 -4.48 1.32
CA ILE A 78 3.85 -4.71 1.80
C ILE A 78 2.86 -4.28 0.72
N GLN A 79 3.05 -3.08 0.17
CA GLN A 79 2.21 -2.55 -0.90
C GLN A 79 2.28 -3.43 -2.15
N ARG A 80 3.46 -3.92 -2.54
CA ARG A 80 3.63 -4.84 -3.68
C ARG A 80 2.92 -6.17 -3.45
N LYS A 81 2.98 -6.74 -2.24
CA LYS A 81 2.24 -7.97 -1.90
C LYS A 81 0.73 -7.78 -2.00
N LEU A 82 0.21 -6.67 -1.47
CA LEU A 82 -1.22 -6.34 -1.53
C LEU A 82 -1.68 -6.04 -2.96
N ALA A 83 -0.92 -5.26 -3.72
CA ALA A 83 -1.20 -4.97 -5.12
C ALA A 83 -1.18 -6.24 -5.98
N GLY A 84 -0.18 -7.10 -5.80
CA GLY A 84 -0.10 -8.39 -6.49
C GLY A 84 -1.30 -9.29 -6.19
N ARG A 85 -1.75 -9.37 -4.94
CA ARG A 85 -2.97 -10.10 -4.57
C ARG A 85 -4.22 -9.48 -5.19
N LYS A 86 -4.35 -8.16 -5.19
CA LYS A 86 -5.48 -7.44 -5.80
C LYS A 86 -5.53 -7.71 -7.31
N MET A 87 -4.40 -7.66 -8.00
CA MET A 87 -4.31 -7.98 -9.43
C MET A 87 -4.68 -9.45 -9.70
N GLN A 88 -4.23 -10.38 -8.86
CA GLN A 88 -4.62 -11.80 -8.98
C GLN A 88 -6.12 -12.04 -8.74
N MET A 89 -6.75 -11.27 -7.84
CA MET A 89 -8.20 -11.33 -7.61
C MET A 89 -8.99 -10.71 -8.77
N GLN A 90 -8.47 -9.63 -9.37
CA GLN A 90 -9.09 -8.96 -10.52
C GLN A 90 -8.93 -9.74 -11.83
N ASP A 91 -7.88 -10.56 -11.98
CA ASP A 91 -7.72 -11.45 -13.13
C ASP A 91 -8.77 -12.57 -13.08
N LYS A 92 -9.97 -12.27 -13.58
CA LYS A 92 -11.10 -13.21 -13.68
C LYS A 92 -10.85 -14.29 -14.73
N ALA A 93 -9.94 -14.05 -15.68
CA ALA A 93 -9.64 -14.98 -16.76
C ALA A 93 -8.67 -16.11 -16.33
N HIS A 94 -7.86 -15.88 -15.29
CA HIS A 94 -6.81 -16.83 -14.89
C HIS A 94 -6.86 -17.19 -13.41
N ARG A 95 -6.49 -18.43 -13.09
CA ARG A 95 -6.31 -18.96 -11.75
C ARG A 95 -4.83 -19.24 -11.51
N TYR A 96 -4.38 -18.95 -10.31
CA TYR A 96 -2.99 -19.13 -9.91
C TYR A 96 -2.89 -20.37 -9.02
N TYR A 97 -2.11 -21.37 -9.46
CA TYR A 97 -1.85 -22.59 -8.69
C TYR A 97 -0.38 -22.70 -8.33
N LYS A 98 -0.07 -23.22 -7.13
CA LYS A 98 1.30 -23.56 -6.76
C LYS A 98 1.64 -24.97 -7.25
N CYS A 99 2.80 -25.12 -7.89
CA CYS A 99 3.30 -26.43 -8.25
C CYS A 99 3.66 -27.23 -6.97
N PRO A 100 3.23 -28.50 -6.84
CA PRO A 100 3.50 -29.31 -5.65
C PRO A 100 4.98 -29.71 -5.51
N SER A 101 5.76 -29.67 -6.60
CA SER A 101 7.17 -30.07 -6.58
C SER A 101 8.14 -28.90 -6.34
N CYS A 102 7.89 -27.74 -6.96
CA CYS A 102 8.85 -26.62 -6.93
C CYS A 102 8.29 -25.35 -6.26
N GLY A 103 7.03 -25.35 -5.82
CA GLY A 103 6.40 -24.23 -5.13
C GLY A 103 6.14 -22.98 -5.98
N ARG A 104 6.58 -22.94 -7.24
CA ARG A 104 6.37 -21.80 -8.14
C ARG A 104 4.88 -21.66 -8.50
N THR A 105 4.42 -20.42 -8.60
CA THR A 105 3.02 -20.10 -8.92
C THR A 105 2.85 -20.07 -10.44
N LEU A 106 1.93 -20.89 -10.96
CA LEU A 106 1.60 -21.01 -12.38
C LEU A 106 0.27 -20.32 -12.65
N ARG A 107 0.22 -19.53 -13.73
CA ARG A 107 -0.99 -18.89 -14.24
C ARG A 107 -1.69 -19.84 -15.21
N VAL A 108 -2.98 -20.10 -15.00
CA VAL A 108 -3.75 -21.10 -15.76
C VAL A 108 -5.12 -20.50 -16.11
N PRO A 109 -5.63 -20.65 -17.35
CA PRO A 109 -6.95 -20.08 -17.73
C PRO A 109 -8.09 -20.73 -16.94
N ARG A 110 -9.09 -19.95 -16.53
CA ARG A 110 -10.30 -20.44 -15.84
C ARG A 110 -11.31 -21.04 -16.83
N GLY A 111 -12.18 -21.92 -16.34
CA GLY A 111 -13.34 -22.42 -17.09
C GLY A 111 -13.09 -23.64 -18.00
N ARG A 112 -11.92 -24.29 -17.91
CA ARG A 112 -11.58 -25.44 -18.77
C ARG A 112 -11.84 -26.81 -18.12
N GLY A 113 -12.45 -26.85 -16.94
CA GLY A 113 -12.79 -28.09 -16.24
C GLY A 113 -11.55 -28.80 -15.67
N ARG A 114 -11.39 -30.10 -15.97
CA ARG A 114 -10.21 -30.88 -15.56
C ARG A 114 -9.09 -30.67 -16.57
N ILE A 115 -8.00 -30.05 -16.14
CA ILE A 115 -6.84 -29.79 -16.98
C ILE A 115 -5.58 -30.39 -16.37
N GLU A 116 -4.72 -30.91 -17.23
CA GLU A 116 -3.37 -31.34 -16.87
C GLU A 116 -2.43 -30.13 -16.98
N ILE A 117 -1.90 -29.69 -15.84
CA ILE A 117 -0.99 -28.55 -15.78
C ILE A 117 0.43 -29.11 -15.76
N THR A 118 1.22 -28.75 -16.77
CA THR A 118 2.66 -29.06 -16.82
C THR A 118 3.46 -27.86 -16.32
N CYS A 119 4.30 -28.07 -15.31
CA CYS A 119 5.17 -27.00 -14.82
C CYS A 119 6.35 -26.78 -15.80
N PRO A 120 6.61 -25.55 -16.29
CA PRO A 120 7.74 -25.29 -17.19
C PRO A 120 9.10 -25.44 -16.50
N HIS A 121 9.16 -25.37 -15.17
CA HIS A 121 10.41 -25.46 -14.42
C HIS A 121 10.79 -26.89 -14.06
N CYS A 122 9.89 -27.65 -13.43
CA CYS A 122 10.18 -29.01 -12.96
C CYS A 122 9.61 -30.10 -13.88
N LYS A 123 8.91 -29.74 -14.97
CA LYS A 123 8.26 -30.64 -15.94
C LYS A 123 7.24 -31.63 -15.36
N ARG A 124 6.98 -31.59 -14.05
CA ARG A 124 5.99 -32.43 -13.38
C ARG A 124 4.59 -32.02 -13.84
N LYS A 125 3.79 -33.02 -14.20
CA LYS A 125 2.39 -32.90 -14.57
C LYS A 125 1.50 -33.16 -13.36
N PHE A 126 0.43 -32.39 -13.21
CA PHE A 126 -0.58 -32.62 -12.18
C PHE A 126 -1.95 -32.16 -12.66
N THR A 127 -2.99 -32.87 -12.26
CA THR A 127 -4.37 -32.58 -12.65
C THR A 127 -5.05 -31.72 -11.59
N LYS A 128 -5.66 -30.62 -12.01
CA LYS A 128 -6.52 -29.78 -11.14
C LYS A 128 -7.78 -29.38 -11.91
N LYS A 129 -8.87 -29.22 -11.17
CA LYS A 129 -10.10 -28.62 -11.69
C LYS A 129 -9.97 -27.10 -11.59
N THR A 130 -10.13 -26.41 -12.72
CA THR A 130 -10.07 -24.94 -12.80
C THR A 130 -11.37 -24.27 -12.40
#